data_AF-A0A3D2J6E0-F1
#
_entry.id   AF-A0A3D2J6E0-F1
#
_cell.length_a   1.000
_cell.length_b   1.000
_cell.length_c   1.000
_cell.angle_alpha   90.00
_cell.angle_beta   90.00
_cell.angle_gamma   90.00
#
_symmetry.space_group_name_H-M   'P 1'
#
loop_
_entity.id
_entity.type
_entity.pdbx_description
1 polymer ?
#
loop_
_entity_poly.entity_id
_entity_poly.type
_entity_poly.pdbx_seq_one_letter_code
_entity_poly.pdbx_strand_id
1 'polypeptide(L)'
;MNTENTHSLFARIPLSPHTKVEDMETLPLSKVSQLNPQSSSFWTNRLIEAGLILSMALYYIIGNPNLPLSKELHSHIFSINPIYSLPFLLIFAVLCWFRLPFAVALLPLSLPYYLLQKNVYGHYNFSLVEITLATIVLVALLQIIVSIIRHEKWAYSLSWAELRSRIGPFLIPLVIFFLAAACSILIAYNRTFAFRAFREEVFDPFVYMLLALACLRSRQDVGRLLSALFASGLVIALLGLIQFVFFKHTLALEDGVRRVHAVYGSANSIGLLFD
;
A
#
# COMPACT_ATOMS: atom_id res chain seq x y z
N MET A 1 -38.55 22.14 -45.76
CA MET A 1 -38.50 23.25 -44.79
C MET A 1 -37.57 22.81 -43.67
N ASN A 2 -36.48 23.56 -43.44
CA ASN A 2 -35.31 23.42 -42.53
C ASN A 2 -35.48 22.55 -41.25
N THR A 3 -34.46 21.90 -40.67
CA THR A 3 -33.12 22.37 -40.17
C THR A 3 -32.12 21.19 -40.04
N GLU A 4 -30.89 21.24 -40.58
CA GLU A 4 -29.59 21.66 -40.00
C GLU A 4 -28.90 20.76 -38.95
N ASN A 5 -27.69 20.29 -39.34
CA ASN A 5 -26.40 20.21 -38.61
C ASN A 5 -26.33 19.45 -37.27
N THR A 6 -25.50 18.40 -37.12
CA THR A 6 -24.05 18.56 -36.87
C THR A 6 -23.30 17.22 -37.01
N HIS A 7 -22.52 17.06 -38.08
CA HIS A 7 -21.42 16.10 -38.17
C HIS A 7 -20.21 16.85 -38.76
N SER A 8 -19.23 17.21 -37.93
CA SER A 8 -17.83 17.39 -38.36
C SER A 8 -16.95 17.73 -37.17
N LEU A 9 -15.90 16.92 -36.93
CA LEU A 9 -14.57 17.34 -36.47
C LEU A 9 -13.65 16.11 -36.37
N PHE A 10 -13.44 15.46 -37.51
CA PHE A 10 -12.25 14.65 -37.77
C PHE A 10 -11.59 15.20 -39.04
N ALA A 11 -10.97 16.38 -38.91
CA ALA A 11 -10.10 16.90 -39.95
C ALA A 11 -8.81 16.08 -39.94
N ARG A 12 -8.72 15.07 -40.82
CA ARG A 12 -7.44 14.54 -41.27
C ARG A 12 -6.77 15.63 -42.08
N ILE A 13 -5.65 16.15 -41.57
CA ILE A 13 -4.77 17.05 -42.30
C ILE A 13 -4.21 16.28 -43.51
N PRO A 14 -4.42 16.73 -44.76
CA PRO A 14 -3.80 16.10 -45.91
C PRO A 14 -2.31 16.51 -45.96
N LEU A 15 -1.43 15.54 -45.74
CA LEU A 15 0.00 15.69 -46.02
C LEU A 15 0.20 15.66 -47.55
N SER A 16 0.59 16.80 -48.10
CA SER A 16 0.99 16.95 -49.51
C SER A 16 2.30 16.20 -49.79
N PRO A 17 2.46 15.48 -50.92
CA PRO A 17 3.61 14.62 -51.19
C PRO A 17 4.84 15.37 -51.77
N HIS A 18 4.89 16.70 -51.67
CA HIS A 18 5.96 17.52 -52.25
C HIS A 18 6.66 18.45 -51.24
N THR A 19 6.87 17.99 -50.00
CA THR A 19 7.74 18.71 -49.07
C THR A 19 9.18 18.25 -49.30
N LYS A 20 9.99 19.13 -49.89
CA LYS A 20 11.44 18.96 -50.00
C LYS A 20 12.03 18.76 -48.59
N VAL A 21 13.00 17.85 -48.50
CA VAL A 21 13.75 17.53 -47.26
C VAL A 21 14.53 18.73 -46.71
N GLU A 22 14.67 19.81 -47.48
CA GLU A 22 15.41 21.04 -47.11
C GLU A 22 14.67 21.93 -46.08
N ASP A 23 13.36 21.77 -45.88
CA ASP A 23 12.59 22.65 -44.96
C ASP A 23 12.57 22.15 -43.49
N MET A 24 13.30 21.07 -43.17
CA MET A 24 13.30 20.49 -41.82
C MET A 24 14.24 21.20 -40.83
N GLU A 25 15.13 22.08 -41.29
CA GLU A 25 16.15 22.73 -40.45
C GLU A 25 15.71 24.04 -39.77
N THR A 26 14.51 24.55 -40.05
CA THR A 26 14.06 25.86 -39.55
C THR A 26 12.80 25.79 -38.69
N LEU A 27 12.55 24.66 -38.04
CA LEU A 27 11.51 24.61 -37.00
C LEU A 27 12.00 25.39 -35.76
N PRO A 28 11.30 26.47 -35.35
CA PRO A 28 11.72 27.26 -34.19
C PRO A 28 11.67 26.41 -32.92
N LEU A 29 12.80 26.38 -32.20
CA LEU A 29 13.02 25.70 -30.92
C LEU A 29 11.94 25.98 -29.86
N SER A 30 11.14 27.04 -30.03
CA SER A 30 10.02 27.40 -29.16
C SER A 30 8.79 26.49 -29.29
N LYS A 31 8.63 25.75 -30.40
CA LYS A 31 7.49 24.82 -30.57
C LYS A 31 7.76 23.42 -30.02
N VAL A 32 9.02 23.04 -29.83
CA VAL A 32 9.38 21.72 -29.26
C VAL A 32 9.09 21.66 -27.74
N SER A 33 9.14 22.79 -27.04
CA SER A 33 8.90 22.85 -25.58
C SER A 33 7.42 22.76 -25.17
N GLN A 34 6.47 22.92 -26.11
CA GLN A 34 5.04 22.87 -25.81
C GLN A 34 4.40 21.48 -26.01
N LEU A 35 5.20 20.48 -26.40
CA LEU A 35 4.70 19.15 -26.79
C LEU A 35 4.57 18.14 -25.64
N ASN A 36 4.81 18.47 -24.37
CA ASN A 36 4.65 17.45 -23.32
C ASN A 36 4.26 17.90 -21.89
N PRO A 37 3.09 18.52 -21.69
CA PRO A 37 2.52 18.70 -20.34
C PRO A 37 2.15 17.36 -19.65
N GLN A 38 2.21 16.21 -20.34
CA GLN A 38 1.91 14.90 -19.76
C GLN A 38 3.13 14.25 -19.08
N SER A 39 4.35 14.55 -19.52
CA SER A 39 5.60 13.98 -18.97
C SER A 39 5.86 14.41 -17.51
N SER A 40 5.63 15.68 -17.17
CA SER A 40 5.85 16.20 -15.80
C SER A 40 4.92 15.53 -14.78
N SER A 41 3.68 15.23 -15.17
CA SER A 41 2.73 14.47 -14.34
C SER A 41 3.18 13.02 -14.12
N PHE A 42 3.72 12.37 -15.15
CA PHE A 42 4.20 10.98 -15.02
C PHE A 42 5.31 10.85 -13.98
N TRP A 43 6.37 11.65 -14.09
CA TRP A 43 7.51 11.59 -13.17
C TRP A 43 7.14 11.98 -11.75
N THR A 44 6.31 13.00 -11.57
CA THR A 44 5.82 13.40 -10.24
C THR A 44 5.06 12.25 -9.57
N ASN A 45 4.20 11.55 -10.33
CA ASN A 45 3.48 10.39 -9.82
C ASN A 45 4.43 9.26 -9.42
N ARG A 46 5.47 8.98 -10.21
CA ARG A 46 6.47 7.94 -9.89
C ARG A 46 7.32 8.29 -8.68
N LEU A 47 7.67 9.56 -8.52
CA LEU A 47 8.39 10.03 -7.33
C LEU A 47 7.55 9.92 -6.06
N ILE A 48 6.25 10.22 -6.12
CA ILE A 48 5.33 10.02 -4.97
C ILE A 48 5.20 8.52 -4.65
N GLU A 49 5.02 7.67 -5.67
CA GLU A 49 4.93 6.21 -5.50
C GLU A 49 6.22 5.63 -4.86
N ALA A 50 7.39 6.00 -5.38
CA ALA A 50 8.68 5.60 -4.82
C ALA A 50 8.90 6.16 -3.41
N GLY A 51 8.49 7.42 -3.18
CA GLY A 51 8.54 8.07 -1.89
C GLY A 51 7.72 7.34 -0.83
N LEU A 52 6.51 6.87 -1.16
CA LEU A 52 5.67 6.08 -0.26
C LEU A 52 6.34 4.78 0.17
N ILE A 53 6.91 4.04 -0.78
CA ILE A 53 7.62 2.79 -0.52
C ILE A 53 8.85 3.05 0.36
N LEU A 54 9.65 4.04 -0.03
CA LEU A 54 10.90 4.38 0.66
C LEU A 54 10.65 4.89 2.08
N SER A 55 9.68 5.80 2.27
CA SER A 55 9.34 6.33 3.59
C SER A 55 8.84 5.23 4.52
N MET A 56 8.04 4.29 3.99
CA MET A 56 7.57 3.14 4.77
C MET A 56 8.73 2.21 5.16
N ALA A 57 9.61 1.89 4.21
CA ALA A 57 10.78 1.06 4.47
C ALA A 57 11.71 1.69 5.51
N LEU A 58 12.02 2.99 5.38
CA LEU A 58 12.87 3.72 6.33
C LEU A 58 12.24 3.81 7.72
N TYR A 59 10.93 4.08 7.82
CA TYR A 59 10.20 4.07 9.09
C TYR A 59 10.39 2.74 9.83
N TYR A 60 10.33 1.65 9.07
CA TYR A 60 10.40 0.32 9.63
C TYR A 60 11.83 -0.09 10.00
N ILE A 61 12.82 0.17 9.13
CA ILE A 61 14.22 -0.17 9.36
C ILE A 61 14.81 0.61 10.56
N ILE A 62 14.57 1.92 10.64
CA ILE A 62 15.20 2.81 11.63
C ILE A 62 14.60 2.61 13.02
N GLY A 63 13.36 2.14 13.12
CA GLY A 63 12.65 2.05 14.40
C GLY A 63 12.34 0.64 14.87
N ASN A 64 12.76 -0.42 14.17
CA ASN A 64 12.48 -1.79 14.59
C ASN A 64 13.76 -2.52 15.04
N PRO A 65 13.97 -2.74 16.35
CA PRO A 65 15.12 -3.49 16.86
C PRO A 65 15.01 -5.01 16.62
N ASN A 66 13.85 -5.51 16.21
CA ASN A 66 13.60 -6.94 16.01
C ASN A 66 13.97 -7.44 14.60
N LEU A 67 14.36 -6.54 13.69
CA LEU A 67 14.84 -6.91 12.36
C LEU A 67 16.27 -7.51 12.47
N PRO A 68 16.56 -8.68 11.87
CA PRO A 68 17.91 -9.26 11.88
C PRO A 68 18.95 -8.33 11.26
N LEU A 69 18.60 -7.73 10.11
CA LEU A 69 19.44 -6.75 9.42
C LEU A 69 19.64 -5.48 10.27
N SER A 70 18.62 -5.09 11.02
CA SER A 70 18.72 -3.93 11.89
C SER A 70 19.62 -4.24 13.08
N LYS A 71 19.59 -5.43 13.70
CA LYS A 71 20.50 -5.79 14.81
C LYS A 71 21.98 -5.68 14.43
N GLU A 72 22.34 -6.13 13.22
CA GLU A 72 23.72 -6.00 12.70
C GLU A 72 24.10 -4.54 12.40
N LEU A 73 23.17 -3.73 11.87
CA LEU A 73 23.39 -2.31 11.64
C LEU A 73 23.39 -1.49 12.95
N HIS A 74 22.52 -1.85 13.91
CA HIS A 74 22.32 -1.20 15.21
C HIS A 74 23.49 -1.48 16.15
N SER A 75 24.18 -2.62 16.01
CA SER A 75 25.39 -2.92 16.80
C SER A 75 26.56 -1.98 16.45
N HIS A 76 26.58 -1.43 15.23
CA HIS A 76 27.67 -0.58 14.74
C HIS A 76 27.33 0.92 14.71
N ILE A 77 26.05 1.30 14.55
CA ILE A 77 25.74 2.68 14.15
C ILE A 77 24.88 3.44 15.16
N PHE A 78 23.81 2.92 15.76
CA PHE A 78 23.05 3.72 16.75
C PHE A 78 22.00 2.90 17.55
N SER A 79 21.95 3.11 18.87
CA SER A 79 20.74 2.91 19.68
C SER A 79 19.75 4.07 19.43
N ILE A 80 19.28 4.23 18.19
CA ILE A 80 18.40 5.32 17.80
C ILE A 80 17.03 5.11 18.47
N ASN A 81 16.58 6.11 19.23
CA ASN A 81 15.24 6.10 19.82
C ASN A 81 14.17 5.89 18.72
N PRO A 82 13.10 5.12 18.97
CA PRO A 82 12.04 4.89 17.99
C PRO A 82 11.38 6.19 17.47
N ILE A 83 11.50 7.28 18.23
CA ILE A 83 11.07 8.64 17.88
C ILE A 83 11.68 9.12 16.55
N TYR A 84 12.93 8.78 16.25
CA TYR A 84 13.59 9.22 15.01
C TYR A 84 12.98 8.59 13.75
N SER A 85 12.17 7.54 13.89
CA SER A 85 11.42 6.98 12.78
C SER A 85 10.16 7.79 12.42
N LEU A 86 9.58 8.54 13.39
CA LEU A 86 8.35 9.32 13.19
C LEU A 86 8.35 10.29 11.99
N PRO A 87 9.42 11.04 11.66
CA PRO A 87 9.42 11.88 10.47
C PRO A 87 9.15 11.09 9.18
N PHE A 88 9.63 9.85 9.06
CA PHE A 88 9.35 9.01 7.90
C PHE A 88 7.88 8.57 7.84
N LEU A 89 7.25 8.32 8.99
CA LEU A 89 5.82 8.06 9.06
C LEU A 89 5.00 9.29 8.65
N LEU A 90 5.43 10.48 9.05
CA LEU A 90 4.79 11.74 8.67
C LEU A 90 4.91 11.99 7.17
N ILE A 91 6.10 11.77 6.58
CA ILE A 91 6.30 11.83 5.13
C ILE A 91 5.38 10.82 4.43
N PHE A 92 5.29 9.59 4.93
CA PHE A 92 4.36 8.59 4.39
C PHE A 92 2.91 9.08 4.45
N ALA A 93 2.47 9.64 5.58
CA ALA A 93 1.10 10.17 5.73
C ALA A 93 0.80 11.32 4.77
N VAL A 94 1.76 12.24 4.58
CA VAL A 94 1.64 13.36 3.63
C VAL A 94 1.57 12.84 2.19
N LEU A 95 2.43 11.90 1.80
CA LEU A 95 2.38 11.30 0.45
C LEU A 95 1.11 10.47 0.24
N CYS A 96 0.62 9.81 1.28
CA CYS A 96 -0.64 9.05 1.27
C CYS A 96 -1.82 9.98 1.00
N TRP A 97 -1.77 11.22 1.52
CA TRP A 97 -2.78 12.24 1.21
C TRP A 97 -2.89 12.50 -0.30
N PHE A 98 -1.77 12.57 -1.00
CA PHE A 98 -1.74 12.84 -2.45
C PHE A 98 -2.14 11.62 -3.30
N ARG A 99 -1.86 10.39 -2.85
CA ARG A 99 -2.18 9.15 -3.59
C ARG A 99 -2.70 8.01 -2.72
N LEU A 100 -3.86 8.22 -2.13
CA LEU A 100 -4.53 7.23 -1.27
C LEU A 100 -4.73 5.84 -1.93
N PRO A 101 -5.20 5.72 -3.19
CA PRO A 101 -5.40 4.40 -3.81
C PRO A 101 -4.10 3.60 -3.96
N PHE A 102 -2.98 4.28 -4.21
CA PHE A 102 -1.68 3.62 -4.29
C PHE A 102 -1.21 3.14 -2.92
N ALA A 103 -1.40 3.95 -1.87
CA ALA A 103 -1.07 3.54 -0.51
C ALA A 103 -1.88 2.32 -0.06
N VAL A 104 -3.18 2.26 -0.38
CA VAL A 104 -4.05 1.10 -0.12
C VAL A 104 -3.57 -0.13 -0.90
N ALA A 105 -3.19 0.04 -2.16
CA ALA A 105 -2.64 -1.04 -2.99
C ALA A 105 -1.27 -1.55 -2.49
N LEU A 106 -0.51 -0.71 -1.77
CA LEU A 106 0.81 -1.07 -1.24
C LEU A 106 0.75 -1.85 0.07
N LEU A 107 -0.40 -1.86 0.76
CA LEU A 107 -0.54 -2.50 2.06
C LEU A 107 -0.11 -3.98 2.10
N PRO A 108 -0.36 -4.84 1.08
CA PRO A 108 0.15 -6.21 1.08
C PRO A 108 1.67 -6.33 1.20
N LEU A 109 2.42 -5.28 0.84
CA LEU A 109 3.87 -5.25 1.00
C LEU A 109 4.30 -5.20 2.47
N SER A 110 3.46 -4.67 3.36
CA SER A 110 3.74 -4.66 4.81
C SER A 110 3.33 -5.96 5.49
N LEU A 111 2.47 -6.79 4.87
CA LEU A 111 1.95 -8.04 5.45
C LEU A 111 3.03 -8.93 6.02
N PRO A 112 4.18 -9.15 5.36
CA PRO A 112 5.13 -10.11 5.89
C PRO A 112 5.71 -9.75 7.24
N TYR A 113 5.62 -8.48 7.61
CA TYR A 113 6.15 -7.93 8.84
C TYR A 113 5.12 -7.93 9.99
N TYR A 114 4.00 -8.63 9.86
CA TYR A 114 2.96 -8.66 10.88
C TYR A 114 3.43 -9.24 12.23
N LEU A 115 4.34 -10.23 12.21
CA LEU A 115 4.93 -10.82 13.43
C LEU A 115 6.01 -9.95 14.07
N LEU A 116 6.60 -9.05 13.31
CA LEU A 116 7.67 -8.19 13.79
C LEU A 116 7.09 -6.91 14.39
N GLN A 117 6.62 -7.05 15.62
CA GLN A 117 6.05 -5.94 16.37
C GLN A 117 7.13 -4.91 16.71
N LYS A 118 6.77 -3.63 16.53
CA LYS A 118 7.57 -2.47 16.89
C LYS A 118 6.97 -1.83 18.12
N ASN A 119 7.81 -1.54 19.10
CA ASN A 119 7.40 -0.76 20.27
C ASN A 119 7.31 0.71 19.88
N VAL A 120 6.10 1.26 19.91
CA VAL A 120 5.86 2.67 19.56
C VAL A 120 6.00 3.55 20.79
N TYR A 121 5.38 3.15 21.91
CA TYR A 121 5.44 3.86 23.18
C TYR A 121 5.08 2.94 24.35
N GLY A 122 6.00 2.79 25.31
CA GLY A 122 5.77 2.01 26.54
C GLY A 122 5.56 0.51 26.28
N HIS A 123 4.36 0.00 26.55
CA HIS A 123 3.99 -1.40 26.37
C HIS A 123 3.19 -1.68 25.09
N TYR A 124 2.91 -0.65 24.29
CA TYR A 124 2.13 -0.79 23.07
C TYR A 124 3.02 -1.25 21.91
N ASN A 125 2.81 -2.50 21.51
CA ASN A 125 3.48 -3.13 20.39
C ASN A 125 2.52 -3.19 19.21
N PHE A 126 2.90 -2.57 18.11
CA PHE A 126 2.12 -2.59 16.87
C PHE A 126 2.96 -3.18 15.74
N SER A 127 2.32 -3.98 14.89
CA SER A 127 2.98 -4.49 13.69
C SER A 127 3.10 -3.41 12.62
N LEU A 128 4.00 -3.60 11.65
CA LEU A 128 4.11 -2.67 10.53
C LEU A 128 2.78 -2.51 9.81
N VAL A 129 2.08 -3.62 9.57
CA VAL A 129 0.76 -3.65 8.89
C VAL A 129 -0.23 -2.76 9.60
N GLU A 130 -0.37 -2.91 10.92
CA GLU A 130 -1.31 -2.12 11.72
C GLU A 130 -0.99 -0.63 11.63
N ILE A 131 0.28 -0.25 11.72
CA ILE A 131 0.71 1.15 11.62
C ILE A 131 0.43 1.70 10.22
N THR A 132 0.69 0.90 9.17
CA THR A 132 0.40 1.29 7.78
C THR A 132 -1.10 1.50 7.56
N LEU A 133 -1.92 0.55 8.02
CA LEU A 133 -3.37 0.57 7.89
C LEU A 133 -3.95 1.75 8.68
N ALA A 134 -3.54 1.92 9.94
CA ALA A 134 -3.99 3.03 10.78
C ALA A 134 -3.65 4.39 10.16
N THR A 135 -2.47 4.53 9.56
CA THR A 135 -2.07 5.77 8.89
C THR A 135 -2.92 6.03 7.64
N ILE A 136 -3.18 5.01 6.82
CA ILE A 136 -4.05 5.12 5.64
C ILE A 136 -5.49 5.47 6.06
N VAL A 137 -6.03 4.80 7.09
CA VAL A 137 -7.36 5.08 7.64
C VAL A 137 -7.44 6.50 8.17
N LEU A 138 -6.45 6.94 8.95
CA LEU A 138 -6.40 8.30 9.50
C LEU A 138 -6.40 9.35 8.38
N VAL A 139 -5.58 9.17 7.34
CA VAL A 139 -5.54 10.05 6.17
C VAL A 139 -6.89 10.05 5.44
N ALA A 140 -7.50 8.88 5.24
CA ALA A 140 -8.81 8.77 4.60
C ALA A 140 -9.91 9.50 5.41
N LEU A 141 -9.94 9.32 6.73
CA LEU A 141 -10.87 10.01 7.63
C LEU A 141 -10.68 11.52 7.59
N LEU A 142 -9.44 12.00 7.63
CA LEU A 142 -9.14 13.43 7.51
C LEU A 142 -9.57 13.99 6.15
N GLN A 143 -9.40 13.26 5.04
CA GLN A 143 -9.93 13.67 3.74
C GLN A 143 -11.45 13.75 3.73
N ILE A 144 -12.15 12.81 4.38
CA ILE A 144 -13.61 12.86 4.53
C ILE A 144 -14.03 14.10 5.31
N ILE A 145 -13.39 14.39 6.45
CA ILE A 145 -13.67 15.56 7.29
C ILE A 145 -13.47 16.85 6.48
N VAL A 146 -12.35 16.98 5.76
CA VAL A 146 -12.09 18.16 4.91
C VAL A 146 -13.14 18.28 3.80
N SER A 147 -13.56 17.18 3.20
CA SER A 147 -14.59 17.17 2.16
C SER A 147 -15.94 17.65 2.71
N ILE A 148 -16.31 17.22 3.92
CA ILE A 148 -17.54 17.66 4.60
C ILE A 148 -17.49 19.17 4.89
N ILE A 149 -16.37 19.66 5.42
CA ILE A 149 -16.18 21.09 5.73
C ILE A 149 -16.24 21.94 4.45
N ARG A 150 -15.70 21.45 3.34
CA ARG A 150 -15.73 22.15 2.04
C ARG A 150 -17.03 21.97 1.26
N HIS A 151 -17.99 21.21 1.80
CA HIS A 151 -19.21 20.80 1.10
C HIS A 151 -18.96 20.13 -0.26
N GLU A 152 -17.79 19.52 -0.43
CA GLU A 152 -17.41 18.79 -1.64
C GLU A 152 -17.75 17.31 -1.45
N LYS A 153 -18.04 16.62 -2.56
CA LYS A 153 -18.17 15.16 -2.54
C LYS A 153 -16.78 14.55 -2.45
N TRP A 154 -16.58 13.68 -1.46
CA TRP A 154 -15.31 12.98 -1.32
C TRP A 154 -15.05 12.14 -2.58
N ALA A 155 -13.87 12.28 -3.18
CA ALA A 155 -13.51 11.65 -4.46
C ALA A 155 -13.71 10.12 -4.45
N TYR A 156 -13.57 9.50 -3.28
CA TYR A 156 -13.71 8.06 -3.08
C TYR A 156 -15.03 7.65 -2.43
N SER A 157 -16.01 8.55 -2.35
CA SER A 157 -17.34 8.25 -1.80
C SER A 157 -17.98 7.08 -2.54
N LEU A 158 -18.45 6.10 -1.76
CA LEU A 158 -19.07 4.87 -2.27
C LEU A 158 -20.54 4.87 -1.87
N SER A 159 -21.43 4.81 -2.86
CA SER A 159 -22.86 4.64 -2.61
C SER A 159 -23.15 3.24 -2.07
N TRP A 160 -24.18 3.11 -1.24
CA TRP A 160 -24.65 1.81 -0.76
C TRP A 160 -25.00 0.84 -1.90
N ALA A 161 -25.59 1.36 -2.99
CA ALA A 161 -25.90 0.58 -4.17
C ALA A 161 -24.63 0.05 -4.87
N GLU A 162 -23.59 0.88 -4.95
CA GLU A 162 -22.29 0.53 -5.54
C GLU A 162 -21.57 -0.51 -4.68
N LEU A 163 -21.56 -0.34 -3.35
CA LEU A 163 -20.97 -1.31 -2.42
C LEU A 163 -21.67 -2.67 -2.54
N ARG A 164 -23.00 -2.69 -2.55
CA ARG A 164 -23.78 -3.92 -2.75
C ARG A 164 -23.51 -4.56 -4.10
N SER A 165 -23.35 -3.78 -5.16
CA SER A 165 -23.01 -4.29 -6.49
C SER A 165 -21.61 -4.90 -6.54
N ARG A 166 -20.63 -4.34 -5.81
CA ARG A 166 -19.24 -4.83 -5.80
C ARG A 166 -19.04 -6.08 -4.96
N ILE A 167 -19.64 -6.13 -3.78
CA ILE A 167 -19.56 -7.30 -2.89
C ILE A 167 -20.49 -8.42 -3.39
N GLY A 168 -21.59 -8.06 -4.05
CA GLY A 168 -22.57 -9.00 -4.57
C GLY A 168 -23.33 -9.73 -3.45
N PRO A 169 -23.58 -11.05 -3.58
CA PRO A 169 -24.40 -11.81 -2.64
C PRO A 169 -23.72 -12.00 -1.26
N PHE A 170 -22.41 -11.72 -1.14
CA PHE A 170 -21.64 -11.95 0.08
C PHE A 170 -21.80 -10.86 1.15
N LEU A 171 -22.48 -9.76 0.85
CA LEU A 171 -22.63 -8.65 1.80
C LEU A 171 -23.38 -9.08 3.07
N ILE A 172 -24.46 -9.86 2.91
CA ILE A 172 -25.28 -10.31 4.06
C ILE A 172 -24.49 -11.30 4.93
N PRO A 173 -23.90 -12.39 4.39
CA PRO A 173 -23.04 -13.28 5.18
C PRO A 173 -21.91 -12.56 5.89
N LEU A 174 -21.25 -11.60 5.22
CA LEU A 174 -20.15 -10.83 5.79
C LEU A 174 -20.59 -10.00 7.00
N VAL A 175 -21.72 -9.30 6.90
CA VAL A 175 -22.27 -8.50 8.01
C VAL A 175 -22.69 -9.40 9.17
N ILE A 176 -23.33 -10.54 8.89
CA ILE A 176 -23.73 -11.51 9.92
C ILE A 176 -22.48 -12.04 10.65
N PHE A 177 -21.44 -12.42 9.91
CA PHE A 177 -20.19 -12.90 10.47
C PHE A 177 -19.51 -11.83 11.34
N PHE A 178 -19.42 -10.60 10.84
CA PHE A 178 -18.83 -9.48 11.59
C PHE A 178 -19.58 -9.22 12.90
N LEU A 179 -20.92 -9.20 12.86
CA LEU A 179 -21.75 -9.00 14.05
C LEU A 179 -21.63 -10.18 15.03
N ALA A 180 -21.61 -11.41 14.54
CA ALA A 180 -21.42 -12.60 15.37
C ALA A 180 -20.06 -12.56 16.08
N ALA A 181 -19.00 -12.20 15.36
CA ALA A 181 -17.65 -12.04 15.92
C ALA A 181 -17.61 -10.92 16.97
N ALA A 182 -18.25 -9.78 16.72
CA ALA A 182 -18.34 -8.67 17.69
C ALA A 182 -19.11 -9.07 18.96
N CYS A 183 -20.24 -9.77 18.82
CA CYS A 183 -21.03 -10.29 19.94
C CYS A 183 -20.25 -11.35 20.75
N SER A 184 -19.41 -12.15 20.10
CA SER A 184 -18.58 -13.17 20.76
C SER A 184 -17.66 -12.57 21.84
N ILE A 185 -17.16 -11.34 21.63
CA ILE A 185 -16.31 -10.64 22.60
C ILE A 185 -17.02 -10.44 23.94
N LEU A 186 -18.33 -10.19 23.93
CA LEU A 186 -19.11 -9.94 25.15
C LEU A 186 -19.25 -11.20 26.01
N ILE A 187 -19.26 -12.37 25.37
CA ILE A 187 -19.43 -13.69 26.01
C ILE A 187 -18.07 -14.30 26.40
N ALA A 188 -16.97 -13.83 25.80
CA ALA A 188 -15.64 -14.39 26.00
C ALA A 188 -15.14 -14.28 27.45
N TYR A 189 -14.51 -15.36 27.92
CA TYR A 189 -13.90 -15.45 29.26
C TYR A 189 -12.76 -14.43 29.45
N ASN A 190 -11.87 -14.32 28.46
CA ASN A 190 -10.81 -13.30 28.43
C ASN A 190 -11.10 -12.26 27.35
N ARG A 191 -11.76 -11.17 27.76
CA ARG A 191 -12.18 -10.09 26.85
C ARG A 191 -11.00 -9.39 26.17
N THR A 192 -9.87 -9.25 26.86
CA THR A 192 -8.68 -8.57 26.30
C THR A 192 -8.09 -9.37 25.14
N PHE A 193 -7.97 -10.69 25.31
CA PHE A 193 -7.51 -11.57 24.23
C PHE A 193 -8.54 -11.64 23.09
N ALA A 194 -9.82 -11.77 23.42
CA ALA A 194 -10.90 -11.83 22.43
C ALA A 194 -10.99 -10.54 21.60
N PHE A 195 -10.84 -9.36 22.23
CA PHE A 195 -10.82 -8.09 21.52
C PHE A 195 -9.61 -7.98 20.58
N ARG A 196 -8.43 -8.42 21.03
CA ARG A 196 -7.23 -8.45 20.21
C ARG A 196 -7.41 -9.35 18.99
N ALA A 197 -7.92 -10.57 19.19
CA ALA A 197 -8.21 -11.52 18.12
C ALA A 197 -9.26 -10.98 17.15
N PHE A 198 -10.36 -10.40 17.66
CA PHE A 198 -11.36 -9.75 16.80
C PHE A 198 -10.76 -8.63 15.95
N ARG A 199 -9.89 -7.81 16.54
CA ARG A 199 -9.23 -6.71 15.82
C ARG A 199 -8.35 -7.24 14.69
N GLU A 200 -7.46 -8.17 15.01
CA GLU A 200 -6.46 -8.70 14.08
C GLU A 200 -7.07 -9.57 12.96
N GLU A 201 -8.06 -10.41 13.30
CA GLU A 201 -8.64 -11.41 12.38
C GLU A 201 -9.87 -10.91 11.61
N VAL A 202 -10.62 -9.95 12.16
CA VAL A 202 -11.92 -9.54 11.60
C VAL A 202 -11.95 -8.06 11.28
N PHE A 203 -11.66 -7.19 12.25
CA PHE A 203 -11.83 -5.75 12.07
C PHE A 203 -10.83 -5.15 11.08
N ASP A 204 -9.53 -5.42 11.23
CA ASP A 204 -8.49 -4.85 10.37
C ASP A 204 -8.65 -5.29 8.90
N PRO A 205 -8.89 -6.59 8.59
CA PRO A 205 -9.21 -7.03 7.23
C PRO A 205 -10.49 -6.40 6.68
N PHE A 206 -11.53 -6.23 7.52
CA PHE A 206 -12.78 -5.60 7.10
C PHE A 206 -12.59 -4.12 6.75
N VAL A 207 -11.86 -3.37 7.56
CA VAL A 207 -11.50 -1.97 7.30
C VAL A 207 -10.67 -1.86 6.02
N TYR A 208 -9.68 -2.74 5.86
CA TYR A 208 -8.88 -2.80 4.64
C TYR A 208 -9.72 -3.09 3.40
N MET A 209 -10.62 -4.08 3.47
CA MET A 209 -11.54 -4.42 2.39
C MET A 209 -12.41 -3.23 1.99
N LEU A 210 -12.98 -2.49 2.95
CA LEU A 210 -13.76 -1.29 2.66
C LEU A 210 -12.93 -0.21 1.96
N LEU A 211 -11.69 0.03 2.43
CA LEU A 211 -10.77 0.98 1.78
C LEU A 211 -10.41 0.54 0.36
N ALA A 212 -10.13 -0.75 0.17
CA ALA A 212 -9.83 -1.33 -1.14
C ALA A 212 -11.01 -1.17 -2.10
N LEU A 213 -12.24 -1.49 -1.65
CA LEU A 213 -13.45 -1.32 -2.46
C LEU A 213 -13.75 0.15 -2.79
N ALA A 214 -13.46 1.08 -1.88
CA ALA A 214 -13.66 2.49 -2.10
C ALA A 214 -12.62 3.09 -3.06
N CYS A 215 -11.34 2.75 -2.87
CA CYS A 215 -10.21 3.40 -3.54
C CYS A 215 -9.74 2.69 -4.82
N LEU A 216 -9.78 1.36 -4.89
CA LEU A 216 -9.29 0.58 -6.03
C LEU A 216 -10.42 0.40 -7.06
N ARG A 217 -10.62 1.41 -7.90
CA ARG A 217 -11.70 1.41 -8.92
C ARG A 217 -11.22 0.99 -10.31
N SER A 218 -9.93 1.12 -10.58
CA SER A 218 -9.34 0.81 -11.89
C SER A 218 -8.66 -0.57 -11.90
N ARG A 219 -8.64 -1.22 -13.07
CA ARG A 219 -7.83 -2.43 -13.31
C ARG A 219 -6.35 -2.19 -13.01
N GLN A 220 -5.86 -0.98 -13.22
CA GLN A 220 -4.49 -0.61 -12.91
C GLN A 220 -4.21 -0.65 -11.40
N ASP A 221 -5.18 -0.27 -10.57
CA ASP A 221 -5.03 -0.26 -9.11
C ASP A 221 -5.07 -1.67 -8.54
N VAL A 222 -5.92 -2.54 -9.10
CA VAL A 222 -5.92 -3.97 -8.80
C VAL A 222 -4.62 -4.64 -9.25
N GLY A 223 -4.11 -4.28 -10.44
CA GLY A 223 -2.80 -4.75 -10.91
C GLY A 223 -1.66 -4.34 -9.98
N ARG A 224 -1.70 -3.11 -9.43
CA ARG A 224 -0.75 -2.65 -8.42
C ARG A 224 -0.86 -3.43 -7.12
N LEU A 225 -2.08 -3.68 -6.65
CA LEU A 225 -2.33 -4.50 -5.46
C LEU A 225 -1.73 -5.91 -5.62
N LEU A 226 -2.02 -6.56 -6.75
CA LEU A 226 -1.46 -7.88 -7.07
C LEU A 226 0.07 -7.83 -7.19
N SER A 227 0.63 -6.77 -7.78
CA SER A 227 2.08 -6.60 -7.86
C SER A 227 2.71 -6.39 -6.49
N ALA A 228 2.04 -5.70 -5.56
CA ALA A 228 2.52 -5.51 -4.19
C ALA A 228 2.48 -6.82 -3.39
N LEU A 229 1.45 -7.64 -3.60
CA LEU A 229 1.36 -8.98 -3.04
C LEU A 229 2.46 -9.90 -3.58
N PHE A 230 2.69 -9.89 -4.90
CA PHE A 230 3.78 -10.65 -5.51
C PHE A 230 5.15 -10.15 -5.02
N ALA A 231 5.32 -8.83 -4.92
CA ALA A 231 6.54 -8.23 -4.41
C ALA A 231 6.80 -8.59 -2.95
N SER A 232 5.75 -8.75 -2.12
CA SER A 232 5.91 -9.15 -0.73
C SER A 232 6.47 -10.58 -0.63
N GLY A 233 5.92 -11.52 -1.41
CA GLY A 233 6.47 -12.88 -1.54
C GLY A 233 7.90 -12.88 -2.09
N LEU A 234 8.18 -12.08 -3.12
CA LEU A 234 9.52 -11.95 -3.69
C LEU A 234 10.54 -11.41 -2.69
N VAL A 235 10.18 -10.40 -1.90
CA VAL A 235 11.04 -9.84 -0.85
C VAL A 235 11.36 -10.91 0.19
N ILE A 236 10.38 -11.71 0.61
CA ILE A 236 10.60 -12.77 1.59
C ILE A 236 11.47 -13.89 1.02
N ALA A 237 11.27 -14.27 -0.24
CA ALA A 237 12.11 -15.25 -0.92
C ALA A 237 13.57 -14.76 -1.02
N LEU A 238 13.79 -13.50 -1.40
CA LEU A 238 15.12 -12.91 -1.48
C LEU A 238 15.78 -12.80 -0.09
N LEU A 239 15.04 -12.39 0.94
CA LEU A 239 15.55 -12.35 2.31
C LEU A 239 15.95 -13.75 2.80
N GLY A 240 15.14 -14.76 2.49
CA GLY A 240 15.47 -16.16 2.79
C GLY A 240 16.72 -16.65 2.07
N LEU A 241 16.88 -16.31 0.78
CA LEU A 241 18.07 -16.63 0.00
C LEU A 241 19.33 -15.94 0.54
N ILE A 242 19.22 -14.65 0.88
CA ILE A 242 20.33 -13.88 1.49
C ILE A 242 20.70 -14.51 2.84
N GLN A 243 19.73 -14.86 3.67
CA GLN A 243 19.98 -15.54 4.94
C GLN A 243 20.71 -16.87 4.73
N PHE A 244 20.29 -17.66 3.74
CA PHE A 244 20.92 -18.94 3.42
C PHE A 244 22.37 -18.81 2.93
N VAL A 245 22.67 -17.80 2.12
CA VAL A 245 24.00 -17.59 1.54
C VAL A 245 24.97 -16.95 2.54
N PHE A 246 24.58 -15.85 3.18
CA PHE A 246 25.46 -15.01 3.99
C PHE A 246 25.40 -15.31 5.49
N PHE A 247 24.25 -15.74 6.00
CA PHE A 247 23.99 -15.87 7.44
C PHE A 247 23.74 -17.32 7.86
N LYS A 248 24.57 -18.25 7.37
CA LYS A 248 24.50 -19.70 7.71
C LYS A 248 24.59 -20.00 9.22
N HIS A 249 25.07 -19.06 10.01
CA HIS A 249 25.20 -19.14 11.46
C HIS A 249 23.95 -18.67 12.22
N THR A 250 23.00 -17.97 11.56
CA THR A 250 21.71 -17.53 12.14
C THR A 250 20.54 -18.43 11.74
N LEU A 251 20.82 -19.53 11.02
CA LEU A 251 19.83 -20.56 10.73
C LEU A 251 19.41 -21.20 12.06
N ALA A 252 18.12 -21.20 12.38
CA ALA A 252 17.68 -21.84 13.61
C ALA A 252 17.82 -23.36 13.44
N LEU A 253 18.28 -24.00 14.51
CA LEU A 253 18.28 -25.45 14.61
C LEU A 253 16.86 -25.89 14.98
N GLU A 254 16.08 -26.26 13.98
CA GLU A 254 14.84 -27.02 14.18
C GLU A 254 15.14 -28.49 13.89
N ASP A 255 14.91 -29.37 14.86
CA ASP A 255 15.08 -30.82 14.74
C ASP A 255 16.43 -31.28 14.19
N GLY A 256 17.52 -30.59 14.56
CA GLY A 256 18.88 -30.94 14.11
C GLY A 256 19.22 -30.47 12.68
N VAL A 257 18.28 -29.86 11.96
CA VAL A 257 18.48 -29.33 10.61
C VAL A 257 18.47 -27.80 10.66
N ARG A 258 19.47 -27.17 10.05
CA ARG A 258 19.54 -25.71 9.93
C ARG A 258 18.52 -25.25 8.90
N ARG A 259 17.50 -24.52 9.34
CA ARG A 259 16.43 -24.00 8.47
C ARG A 259 16.47 -22.49 8.37
N VAL A 260 15.84 -21.96 7.32
CA VAL A 260 15.76 -20.52 7.03
C VAL A 260 14.50 -19.98 7.71
N HIS A 261 14.62 -18.90 8.47
CA HIS A 261 13.51 -18.31 9.24
C HIS A 261 13.20 -16.87 8.83
N ALA A 262 13.85 -16.33 7.79
CA ALA A 262 13.67 -14.99 7.21
C ALA A 262 13.05 -13.96 8.19
N VAL A 263 11.76 -13.65 7.98
CA VAL A 263 10.96 -12.75 8.82
C VAL A 263 10.07 -13.51 9.82
N TYR A 264 9.80 -14.79 9.55
CA TYR A 264 8.90 -15.63 10.33
C TYR A 264 9.72 -16.66 11.07
N GLY A 265 9.73 -16.62 12.40
CA GLY A 265 10.59 -17.46 13.26
C GLY A 265 10.56 -18.98 13.04
N SER A 266 9.81 -19.53 12.07
CA SER A 266 9.86 -20.92 11.58
C SER A 266 9.90 -20.97 10.03
N ALA A 267 10.57 -21.98 9.48
CA ALA A 267 10.53 -22.23 8.03
C ALA A 267 9.15 -22.65 7.52
N ASN A 268 8.34 -23.29 8.38
CA ASN A 268 6.99 -23.70 8.06
C ASN A 268 6.08 -22.50 7.78
N SER A 269 6.24 -21.42 8.55
CA SER A 269 5.50 -20.16 8.34
C SER A 269 5.82 -19.48 7.01
N ILE A 270 7.04 -19.65 6.49
CA ILE A 270 7.41 -19.17 5.16
C ILE A 270 6.68 -19.98 4.08
N GLY A 271 6.61 -21.31 4.25
CA GLY A 271 5.86 -22.19 3.36
C GLY A 271 4.38 -21.79 3.27
N LEU A 272 3.76 -21.52 4.41
CA LEU A 272 2.36 -21.10 4.48
C LEU A 272 2.08 -19.76 3.79
N LEU A 273 3.06 -18.83 3.73
CA LEU A 273 2.91 -17.59 2.97
C LEU A 273 2.85 -17.83 1.45
N PHE A 274 3.55 -18.85 0.96
CA PHE A 274 3.65 -19.15 -0.47
C PHE A 274 2.58 -20.12 -0.98
N ASP A 275 1.88 -20.81 -0.08
CA ASP A 275 0.72 -21.67 -0.37
C ASP A 275 -0.54 -20.82 -0.61
#